data_AF-A0A531KDA3-F1
#
_entry.id   AF-A0A531KDA3-F1
#
_cell.length_a   1.000
_cell.length_b   1.000
_cell.length_c   1.000
_cell.angle_alpha   90.00
_cell.angle_beta   90.00
_cell.angle_gamma   90.00
#
_symmetry.space_group_name_H-M   'P 1'
#
loop_
_entity.id
_entity.type
_entity.pdbx_description
1 polymer ?
#
loop_
_entity_poly.entity_id
_entity_poly.type
_entity_poly.pdbx_seq_one_letter_code
_entity_poly.pdbx_strand_id
1 'polypeptide(L)' 'MTEIDPKTFLATIFNAAVAAADPQRTIRDHLPAMPKGRTIVIGAGKGSAQMAAAFEKVW' A
#
# COMPACT_ATOMS: atom_id res chain seq x y z
N MET A 1 12.90 -32.92 -4.08
CA MET A 1 12.33 -31.74 -3.40
C MET A 1 13.48 -30.78 -3.24
N THR A 2 13.49 -29.63 -3.93
CA THR A 2 14.55 -28.63 -3.76
C THR A 2 14.56 -28.18 -2.30
N GLU A 3 15.71 -28.29 -1.65
CA GLU A 3 15.90 -27.83 -0.29
C GLU A 3 15.61 -26.32 -0.25
N ILE A 4 14.62 -25.92 0.53
CA ILE A 4 14.26 -24.52 0.68
C ILE A 4 15.22 -23.92 1.70
N ASP A 5 16.03 -22.93 1.29
CA ASP A 5 16.79 -22.12 2.24
C ASP A 5 15.81 -21.39 3.18
N PRO A 6 15.78 -21.69 4.48
CA PRO A 6 14.78 -21.16 5.40
C PRO A 6 14.81 -19.63 5.47
N LYS A 7 16.01 -19.03 5.39
CA LYS A 7 16.16 -17.57 5.44
C LYS A 7 15.51 -16.91 4.24
N THR A 8 15.81 -17.40 3.03
CA THR A 8 15.20 -16.89 1.79
C THR A 8 13.68 -17.05 1.83
N PHE A 9 13.18 -18.21 2.25
CA PHE A 9 11.74 -18.45 2.33
C PHE A 9 11.03 -17.47 3.27
N LEU A 10 11.55 -17.28 4.48
CA LEU A 10 10.96 -16.37 5.45
C LEU A 10 11.06 -14.91 4.99
N ALA A 11 12.17 -14.52 4.36
CA ALA A 11 12.32 -13.18 3.78
C ALA A 11 11.30 -12.94 2.66
N THR A 12 11.01 -13.94 1.81
CA THR A 12 9.98 -13.83 0.78
C THR A 12 8.59 -13.62 1.37
N ILE A 13 8.24 -14.35 2.44
CA ILE A 13 6.95 -14.16 3.13
C ILE A 13 6.87 -12.76 3.75
N PHE A 14 7.94 -12.31 4.40
CA PHE A 14 8.00 -10.95 4.97
C PHE A 14 7.80 -9.88 3.88
N ASN A 15 8.50 -10.00 2.75
CA ASN A 15 8.37 -9.06 1.64
C ASN A 15 6.95 -9.06 1.06
N ALA A 16 6.30 -10.22 0.98
CA ALA A 16 4.90 -10.31 0.56
C ALA A 16 3.97 -9.58 1.54
N ALA A 17 4.18 -9.74 2.85
CA ALA A 17 3.41 -9.03 3.87
C ALA A 17 3.61 -7.51 3.82
N VAL A 18 4.85 -7.04 3.62
CA VAL A 18 5.15 -5.61 3.43
C VAL A 18 4.47 -5.08 2.17
N ALA A 19 4.56 -5.80 1.05
CA ALA A 19 3.91 -5.41 -0.20
C ALA A 19 2.37 -5.35 -0.05
N ALA A 20 1.77 -6.27 0.72
CA ALA A 20 0.34 -6.24 1.02
C ALA A 20 -0.07 -5.04 1.90
N ALA A 21 0.87 -4.44 2.63
CA ALA A 21 0.62 -3.24 3.42
C ALA A 21 1.05 -1.93 2.72
N ASP A 22 1.69 -2.01 1.55
CA ASP A 22 2.18 -0.84 0.82
C ASP A 22 1.01 -0.06 0.19
N PRO A 23 0.78 1.20 0.59
CA PRO A 23 -0.33 1.97 0.07
C PRO A 23 -0.22 2.29 -1.41
N GLN A 24 0.97 2.27 -2.00
CA GLN A 24 1.10 2.42 -3.46
C GLN A 24 0.45 1.28 -4.23
N ARG A 25 0.27 0.12 -3.58
CA ARG A 25 -0.36 -1.07 -4.17
C ARG A 25 -1.83 -1.19 -3.79
N THR A 26 -2.17 -0.88 -2.55
CA THR A 26 -3.49 -1.20 -2.00
C THR A 26 -4.51 -0.08 -2.12
N ILE A 27 -4.10 1.20 -2.13
CA ILE A 27 -5.06 2.30 -2.00
C ILE A 27 -6.07 2.33 -3.15
N ARG A 28 -5.62 2.07 -4.39
CA ARG A 28 -6.46 2.10 -5.61
C ARG A 28 -7.71 1.24 -5.49
N ASP A 29 -7.58 0.05 -4.91
CA ASP A 29 -8.67 -0.94 -4.83
C ASP A 29 -9.75 -0.55 -3.80
N HIS A 30 -9.45 0.42 -2.95
CA HIS A 30 -10.34 0.88 -1.88
C HIS A 30 -10.84 2.31 -2.09
N LEU A 31 -10.48 2.96 -3.20
CA LEU A 31 -10.94 4.31 -3.47
C LEU A 31 -12.38 4.31 -4.02
N PRO A 32 -13.21 5.24 -3.54
CA PRO A 32 -14.49 5.48 -4.17
C PRO A 32 -14.29 6.12 -5.55
N ALA A 33 -15.35 6.14 -6.35
CA ALA A 33 -15.37 6.99 -7.53
C ALA A 33 -15.16 8.47 -7.13
N MET A 34 -14.51 9.25 -8.00
CA MET A 34 -14.21 10.65 -7.75
C MET A 34 -15.51 11.46 -7.49
N PRO A 35 -15.71 12.04 -6.28
CA PRO A 35 -16.87 12.87 -6.02
C PRO A 35 -16.82 14.16 -6.84
N LYS A 36 -17.99 14.73 -7.14
CA LYS A 36 -18.08 16.01 -7.83
C LYS A 36 -17.68 17.15 -6.89
N GLY A 37 -17.00 18.16 -7.43
CA GLY A 37 -16.65 19.38 -6.71
C GLY A 37 -15.30 19.29 -5.99
N ARG A 38 -15.15 20.07 -4.92
CA ARG A 38 -13.89 20.15 -4.17
C ARG A 38 -13.80 18.97 -3.19
N THR A 39 -12.70 18.21 -3.28
CA THR A 39 -12.39 17.19 -2.28
C THR A 39 -11.27 17.63 -1.36
N ILE A 40 -11.47 17.36 -0.07
CA ILE A 40 -10.50 17.57 0.99
C ILE A 40 -10.09 16.21 1.54
N VAL A 41 -8.78 15.97 1.60
CA VAL A 41 -8.19 14.73 2.13
C VAL A 41 -7.48 15.07 3.43
N ILE A 42 -7.77 14.33 4.50
CA ILE A 42 -7.17 14.54 5.81
C ILE A 42 -6.31 13.31 6.12
N GLY A 43 -5.00 13.48 6.09
CA GLY A 43 -4.04 12.47 6.53
C GLY A 43 -3.76 12.59 8.03
N ALA A 44 -3.75 11.45 8.75
CA ALA A 44 -3.37 11.39 10.15
C ALA A 44 -2.45 10.19 10.43
N GLY A 45 -1.49 10.37 11.34
CA GLY A 45 -0.52 9.34 11.72
C GLY A 45 0.77 9.33 10.90
N LYS A 46 1.70 8.45 11.29
CA LYS A 46 3.09 8.44 10.79
C LYS A 46 3.21 8.16 9.28
N GLY A 47 2.29 7.37 8.72
CA GLY A 47 2.27 7.01 7.30
C GLY A 47 1.44 7.96 6.41
N SER A 48 0.85 9.02 6.97
CA SER A 48 -0.12 9.86 6.28
C SER A 48 0.43 10.53 5.01
N ALA A 49 1.68 10.99 5.04
CA ALA A 49 2.33 11.59 3.87
C ALA A 49 2.51 10.58 2.72
N GLN A 50 2.90 9.34 3.02
CA GLN A 50 3.04 8.29 2.00
C GLN A 50 1.68 7.87 1.45
N MET A 51 0.66 7.75 2.30
CA MET A 51 -0.72 7.46 1.88
C MET A 51 -1.25 8.55 0.94
N ALA A 52 -1.05 9.83 1.29
CA ALA A 52 -1.44 10.96 0.47
C ALA A 52 -0.71 10.97 -0.88
N ALA A 53 0.61 10.72 -0.90
CA ALA A 53 1.36 10.63 -2.14
C ALA A 53 0.93 9.43 -3.02
N ALA A 54 0.51 8.31 -2.42
CA ALA A 54 -0.04 7.17 -3.17
C ALA A 54 -1.42 7.51 -3.75
N PHE A 55 -2.25 8.19 -2.97
CA PHE A 55 -3.57 8.67 -3.37
C PHE A 55 -3.52 9.60 -4.58
N GLU A 56 -2.69 10.64 -4.56
CA GLU A 56 -2.51 11.61 -5.66
C GLU A 56 -2.06 10.99 -6.99
N LYS A 57 -1.46 9.79 -6.95
CA LYS A 57 -1.03 9.08 -8.17
C LYS A 57 -2.15 8.32 -8.86
N VAL A 58 -3.19 7.95 -8.11
CA VAL A 58 -4.25 7.04 -8.59
C VAL A 58 -5.61 7.71 -8.68
N TRP A 59 -5.72 8.94 -8.17
CA TRP A 59 -6.91 9.75 -8.13
C TRP A 59 -6.59 11.21 -8.42
#